data_AF-A0A8S3FZB1-F1
#
_entry.id   AF-A0A8S3FZB1-F1
#
_cell.length_a   1.000
_cell.length_b   1.000
_cell.length_c   1.000
_cell.angle_alpha   90.00
_cell.angle_beta   90.00
_cell.angle_gamma   90.00
#
_symmetry.space_group_name_H-M   'P 1'
#
loop_
_entity.id
_entity.type
_entity.pdbx_description
1 polymer ?
#
loop_
_entity_poly.entity_id
_entity_poly.type
_entity_poly.pdbx_seq_one_letter_code
_entity_poly.pdbx_strand_id
1 'polypeptide(L)'
;GLTPADCEVQYLNKARWLEMYGVDLHTVMGKDGLEYKLGLTPTGILVFENKIKIGLFVWSKVTRIDFHRNKLTIVVVEDDDNDPTLQRDFVFLFRCYDEKQCKHFWKCAMEYHIFFRTTSAAKVKQGVKSNFARTGSRFRFSGRTECQAATLGNLNRRSINFERKASQRFSRRASYAIRKKIQEHEVLREQ
;
A
#
# COMPACT_ATOMS: atom_id res chain seq x y z
N GLY A 1 20.21 6.91 -28.07
CA GLY A 1 19.44 7.14 -26.84
C GLY A 1 18.57 5.93 -26.57
N LEU A 2 18.10 5.74 -25.34
CA LEU A 2 17.19 4.65 -24.98
C LEU A 2 15.80 4.87 -25.63
N THR A 3 15.07 3.79 -25.89
CA THR A 3 13.67 3.91 -26.36
C THR A 3 12.77 4.42 -25.23
N PRO A 4 11.63 5.07 -25.55
CA PRO A 4 10.71 5.52 -24.51
C PRO A 4 10.20 4.39 -23.59
N ALA A 5 10.03 3.18 -24.12
CA ALA A 5 9.65 2.00 -23.34
C ALA A 5 10.77 1.59 -22.37
N ASP A 6 12.02 1.56 -22.82
CA ASP A 6 13.17 1.23 -21.96
C ASP A 6 13.35 2.26 -20.84
N CYS A 7 13.14 3.55 -21.15
CA CYS A 7 13.17 4.62 -20.16
C CYS A 7 12.13 4.43 -19.05
N GLU A 8 10.90 4.02 -19.40
CA GLU A 8 9.83 3.76 -18.42
C GLU A 8 10.16 2.58 -17.52
N VAL A 9 10.64 1.47 -18.09
CA VAL A 9 11.06 0.30 -17.32
C VAL A 9 12.19 0.68 -16.36
N GLN A 10 13.19 1.45 -16.82
CA GLN A 10 14.27 1.93 -15.95
C GLN A 10 13.75 2.86 -14.84
N TYR A 11 12.80 3.75 -15.15
CA TYR A 11 12.19 4.62 -14.14
C TYR A 11 11.45 3.80 -13.07
N LEU A 12 10.62 2.83 -13.47
CA LEU A 12 9.89 1.95 -12.55
C LEU A 12 10.84 1.08 -11.71
N ASN A 13 11.93 0.59 -12.32
CA ASN A 13 12.96 -0.16 -11.61
C ASN A 13 13.67 0.67 -10.54
N LYS A 14 13.71 2.00 -10.67
CA LYS A 14 14.20 2.90 -9.62
C LYS A 14 13.11 3.21 -8.60
N ALA A 15 11.91 3.57 -9.07
CA ALA A 15 10.80 3.97 -8.21
C ALA A 15 10.35 2.86 -7.24
N ARG A 16 10.40 1.59 -7.66
CA ARG A 16 9.99 0.44 -6.83
C ARG A 16 10.78 0.28 -5.52
N TRP A 17 11.98 0.88 -5.43
CA TRP A 17 12.82 0.82 -4.24
C TRP A 17 12.51 1.92 -3.23
N LEU A 18 11.63 2.87 -3.57
CA LEU A 18 11.18 3.88 -2.63
C LEU A 18 10.25 3.21 -1.61
N GLU A 19 10.49 3.49 -0.33
CA GLU A 19 9.72 2.89 0.78
C GLU A 19 8.22 3.16 0.68
N MET A 20 7.84 4.33 0.14
CA MET A 20 6.45 4.74 -0.03
C MET A 20 5.85 4.32 -1.38
N TYR A 21 6.57 3.55 -2.21
CA TYR A 21 6.07 3.11 -3.50
C TYR A 21 4.93 2.10 -3.35
N GLY A 22 3.75 2.46 -3.83
CA GLY A 22 2.57 1.60 -3.79
C GLY A 22 1.99 1.38 -2.39
N VAL A 23 2.39 2.20 -1.40
CA VAL A 23 1.89 2.12 -0.03
C VAL A 23 0.57 2.84 0.11
N ASP A 24 -0.44 2.12 0.59
CA ASP A 24 -1.75 2.67 0.91
C ASP A 24 -1.88 2.98 2.41
N LEU A 25 -1.78 4.27 2.76
CA LEU A 25 -1.73 4.76 4.15
C LEU A 25 -3.14 5.00 4.72
N HIS A 26 -3.43 4.34 5.84
CA HIS A 26 -4.65 4.50 6.61
C HIS A 26 -4.36 5.03 8.01
N THR A 27 -5.05 6.09 8.40
CA THR A 27 -4.87 6.70 9.73
C THR A 27 -5.74 6.01 10.76
N VAL A 28 -5.15 5.61 11.88
CA VAL A 28 -5.78 4.87 12.97
C VAL A 28 -5.31 5.39 14.32
N MET A 29 -6.09 5.15 15.37
CA MET A 29 -5.78 5.52 16.73
C MET A 29 -5.39 4.28 17.55
N GLY A 30 -4.28 4.36 18.26
CA GLY A 30 -3.83 3.29 19.17
C GLY A 30 -4.63 3.25 20.46
N LYS A 31 -4.34 2.25 21.31
CA LYS A 31 -4.94 2.13 22.65
C LYS A 31 -4.46 3.23 23.62
N ASP A 32 -3.27 3.73 23.37
CA ASP A 32 -2.62 4.88 24.03
C ASP A 32 -3.26 6.23 23.68
N GLY A 33 -4.15 6.28 22.68
CA GLY A 33 -4.77 7.51 22.20
C GLY A 33 -3.92 8.29 21.19
N LEU A 34 -2.79 7.73 20.76
CA LEU A 34 -1.93 8.32 19.74
C LEU A 34 -2.42 7.97 18.33
N GLU A 35 -2.07 8.83 17.37
CA GLU A 35 -2.39 8.64 15.96
C GLU A 35 -1.25 7.93 15.24
N TYR A 36 -1.59 6.82 14.59
CA TYR A 36 -0.70 5.99 13.80
C TYR A 36 -1.18 5.94 12.35
N LYS A 37 -0.27 5.64 11.43
CA LYS A 37 -0.61 5.38 10.03
C LYS A 37 -0.14 3.99 9.64
N LEU A 38 -1.08 3.17 9.17
CA LEU A 38 -0.83 1.82 8.70
C LEU A 38 -0.70 1.84 7.17
N GLY A 39 0.40 1.32 6.65
CA GLY A 39 0.68 1.22 5.21
C GLY A 39 0.70 -0.22 4.73
N LEU A 40 -0.13 -0.60 3.76
CA LEU A 40 -0.07 -1.94 3.18
C LEU A 40 1.07 -2.06 2.17
N THR A 41 1.89 -3.10 2.30
CA THR A 41 3.01 -3.40 1.39
C THR A 41 3.04 -4.88 1.04
N PRO A 42 3.68 -5.27 -0.08
CA PRO A 42 3.88 -6.69 -0.42
C PRO A 42 4.58 -7.49 0.69
N THR A 43 5.43 -6.85 1.49
CA THR A 43 6.18 -7.50 2.58
C THR A 43 5.36 -7.62 3.88
N GLY A 44 4.51 -6.64 4.16
CA GLY A 44 3.78 -6.57 5.43
C GLY A 44 2.95 -5.30 5.60
N ILE A 45 2.56 -5.01 6.84
CA ILE A 45 1.90 -3.76 7.22
C ILE A 45 2.95 -2.85 7.87
N LEU A 46 3.31 -1.76 7.19
CA LEU A 46 4.13 -0.70 7.75
C LEU A 46 3.34 0.05 8.81
N VAL A 47 4.01 0.42 9.89
CA VAL A 47 3.43 1.24 10.95
C VAL A 47 4.26 2.51 11.08
N PHE A 48 3.59 3.64 10.99
CA PHE A 48 4.18 4.96 11.17
C PHE A 48 3.54 5.66 12.35
N GLU A 49 4.37 6.37 13.10
CA GLU A 49 3.93 7.41 14.01
C GLU A 49 4.26 8.75 13.34
N ASN A 50 3.25 9.57 13.08
CA ASN A 50 3.36 10.80 12.30
C ASN A 50 3.94 10.60 10.88
N LYS A 51 5.26 10.76 10.73
CA LYS A 51 6.05 10.59 9.49
C LYS A 51 7.24 9.65 9.69
N ILE A 52 7.41 9.11 10.89
CA ILE A 52 8.52 8.23 11.25
C ILE A 52 8.00 6.80 11.22
N LYS A 53 8.72 5.93 10.52
CA LYS A 53 8.42 4.50 10.53
C LYS A 53 8.84 3.92 11.87
N ILE A 54 7.89 3.32 12.58
CA ILE A 54 8.13 2.67 13.87
C ILE A 54 8.23 1.16 13.75
N GLY A 55 7.62 0.55 12.72
CA GLY A 55 7.63 -0.90 12.60
C GLY A 55 7.09 -1.45 11.29
N LEU A 56 7.17 -2.78 11.17
CA LEU A 56 6.66 -3.56 10.04
C LEU A 56 6.12 -4.90 10.55
N PHE A 57 4.81 -5.12 10.42
CA PHE A 57 4.20 -6.42 10.65
C PHE A 57 4.36 -7.28 9.40
N VAL A 58 5.37 -8.15 9.39
CA VAL A 58 5.67 -9.03 8.25
C VAL A 58 4.56 -10.06 8.08
N TRP A 59 4.09 -10.30 6.85
CA TRP A 59 2.96 -11.20 6.60
C TRP A 59 3.16 -12.64 7.10
N SER A 60 4.41 -13.11 7.20
CA SER A 60 4.72 -14.44 7.75
C SER A 60 4.47 -14.55 9.25
N LYS A 61 4.60 -13.44 9.99
CA LYS A 61 4.38 -13.34 11.44
C LYS A 61 2.95 -12.94 11.79
N VAL A 62 2.21 -12.32 10.87
CA VAL A 62 0.78 -12.00 11.06
C VAL A 62 -0.06 -13.29 10.99
N THR A 63 -0.73 -13.64 12.10
CA THR A 63 -1.58 -14.83 12.19
C THR A 63 -3.05 -14.53 11.96
N ARG A 64 -3.53 -13.37 12.45
CA ARG A 64 -4.94 -12.99 12.34
C ARG A 64 -5.10 -11.49 12.16
N ILE A 65 -5.96 -11.10 11.23
CA ILE A 65 -6.44 -9.73 11.07
C ILE A 65 -7.96 -9.76 11.13
N ASP A 66 -8.52 -9.06 12.10
CA ASP A 66 -9.96 -9.02 12.32
C ASP A 66 -10.44 -7.57 12.47
N PHE A 67 -11.72 -7.32 12.21
CA PHE A 67 -12.31 -6.02 12.42
C PHE A 67 -13.71 -6.15 13.02
N HIS A 68 -14.04 -5.26 13.95
CA HIS A 68 -15.36 -5.15 14.54
C HIS A 68 -15.76 -3.68 14.64
N ARG A 69 -16.74 -3.27 13.83
CA ARG A 69 -17.12 -1.86 13.64
C ARG A 69 -15.89 -1.04 13.22
N ASN A 70 -15.48 -0.07 14.04
CA ASN A 70 -14.29 0.74 13.83
C ASN A 70 -13.04 0.21 14.54
N LYS A 71 -13.10 -0.95 15.19
CA LYS A 71 -11.93 -1.57 15.85
C LYS A 71 -11.26 -2.55 14.90
N LEU A 72 -9.96 -2.40 14.71
CA LEU A 72 -9.10 -3.29 13.95
C LEU A 72 -8.18 -4.04 14.92
N THR A 73 -8.10 -5.36 14.79
CA THR A 73 -7.25 -6.21 15.62
C THR A 73 -6.27 -6.95 14.72
N ILE A 74 -4.98 -6.81 15.02
CA ILE A 74 -3.88 -7.49 14.31
C ILE A 74 -3.15 -8.35 15.34
N VAL A 75 -3.06 -9.65 15.08
CA VAL A 75 -2.31 -10.59 15.91
C VAL A 75 -1.05 -10.99 15.16
N VAL A 76 0.09 -10.80 15.82
CA VAL A 76 1.42 -11.09 15.29
C VAL A 76 2.11 -12.05 16.23
N VAL A 77 2.69 -13.12 15.71
CA VAL A 77 3.55 -14.03 16.46
C VAL A 77 4.98 -13.52 16.40
N GLU A 78 5.61 -13.34 17.55
CA GLU A 78 7.04 -13.08 17.64
C GLU A 78 7.70 -14.12 18.55
N ASP A 79 8.98 -14.37 18.30
CA ASP A 79 9.76 -15.31 19.11
C ASP A 79 10.13 -14.58 20.43
N ASP A 80 10.01 -15.26 21.58
CA ASP A 80 10.26 -14.63 22.88
C ASP A 80 11.74 -14.29 23.02
N ASP A 81 12.03 -13.04 23.43
CA ASP A 81 13.41 -12.55 23.65
C ASP A 81 14.18 -13.42 24.66
N ASN A 82 13.47 -14.09 25.58
CA ASN A 82 14.08 -14.94 26.62
C ASN A 82 14.26 -16.40 26.18
N ASP A 83 13.42 -16.89 25.27
CA ASP A 83 13.47 -18.27 24.78
C ASP A 83 12.99 -18.36 23.33
N PRO A 84 13.91 -18.49 22.36
CA PRO A 84 13.57 -18.60 20.94
C PRO A 84 12.71 -19.82 20.58
N THR A 85 12.55 -20.78 21.50
CA THR A 85 11.66 -21.93 21.32
C THR A 85 10.20 -21.62 21.65
N LEU A 86 9.94 -20.51 22.34
CA LEU A 86 8.61 -20.08 22.75
C LEU A 86 8.10 -18.94 21.86
N GLN A 87 6.97 -19.17 21.20
CA GLN A 87 6.30 -18.16 20.38
C GLN A 87 5.20 -17.47 21.18
N ARG A 88 5.17 -16.13 21.15
CA ARG A 88 4.14 -15.33 21.83
C ARG A 88 3.29 -14.55 20.83
N ASP A 89 1.99 -14.53 21.11
CA ASP A 89 1.01 -13.76 20.35
C ASP A 89 0.94 -12.32 20.89
N PHE A 90 1.36 -11.36 20.07
CA PHE A 90 1.16 -9.94 20.31
C PHE A 90 -0.13 -9.46 19.64
N VAL A 91 -1.02 -8.87 20.44
CA VAL A 91 -2.32 -8.36 19.96
C VAL A 91 -2.28 -6.84 19.90
N PHE A 92 -2.30 -6.31 18.68
CA PHE A 92 -2.37 -4.88 18.41
C PHE A 92 -3.83 -4.48 18.12
N LEU A 93 -4.32 -3.49 18.87
CA LEU A 93 -5.66 -2.96 18.71
C LEU A 93 -5.61 -1.51 18.25
N PHE A 94 -6.28 -1.24 17.14
CA PHE A 94 -6.41 0.08 16.55
C PHE A 94 -7.88 0.47 16.41
N ARG A 95 -8.17 1.76 16.45
CA ARG A 95 -9.48 2.34 16.16
C ARG A 95 -9.39 3.24 14.93
N CYS A 96 -10.17 2.93 13.91
CA CYS A 96 -10.33 3.79 12.75
C CYS A 96 -11.37 4.88 13.05
N TYR A 97 -11.30 5.99 12.31
CA TYR A 97 -12.31 7.06 12.40
C TYR A 97 -13.68 6.61 11.87
N ASP A 98 -13.69 5.87 10.77
CA ASP A 98 -14.91 5.34 10.13
C ASP A 98 -14.86 3.80 10.06
N GLU A 99 -16.01 3.17 10.31
CA GLU A 99 -16.21 1.74 10.11
C GLU A 99 -15.99 1.33 8.65
N LYS A 100 -16.40 2.18 7.68
CA LYS A 100 -16.20 1.88 6.26
C LYS A 100 -14.72 1.82 5.90
N GLN A 101 -13.91 2.75 6.43
CA GLN A 101 -12.47 2.78 6.24
C GLN A 101 -11.80 1.57 6.91
N CYS A 102 -12.22 1.21 8.12
CA CYS A 102 -11.74 0.01 8.82
C CYS A 102 -11.99 -1.26 8.00
N LYS A 103 -13.22 -1.42 7.51
CA LYS A 103 -13.62 -2.55 6.67
C LYS A 103 -12.85 -2.57 5.35
N HIS A 104 -12.59 -1.41 4.75
CA HIS A 104 -11.81 -1.30 3.52
C HIS A 104 -10.37 -1.75 3.75
N PHE A 105 -9.71 -1.18 4.76
CA PHE A 105 -8.35 -1.58 5.15
C PHE A 105 -8.25 -3.08 5.39
N TRP A 106 -9.18 -3.65 6.16
CA TRP A 106 -9.22 -5.08 6.44
C TRP A 106 -9.32 -5.93 5.16
N LYS A 107 -10.18 -5.55 4.21
CA LYS A 107 -10.29 -6.25 2.92
C LYS A 107 -8.98 -6.18 2.14
N CYS A 108 -8.38 -5.00 2.01
CA CYS A 108 -7.12 -4.82 1.30
C CYS A 108 -5.97 -5.58 1.98
N ALA A 109 -5.90 -5.56 3.31
CA ALA A 109 -4.92 -6.33 4.07
C ALA A 109 -5.07 -7.84 3.84
N MET A 110 -6.31 -8.35 3.81
CA MET A 110 -6.58 -9.76 3.48
C MET A 110 -6.22 -10.10 2.04
N GLU A 111 -6.48 -9.22 1.08
CA GLU A 111 -6.04 -9.37 -0.31
C GLU A 111 -4.53 -9.48 -0.41
N TYR A 112 -3.79 -8.58 0.22
CA TYR A 112 -2.33 -8.60 0.24
C TYR A 112 -1.78 -9.88 0.87
N HIS A 113 -2.27 -10.22 2.06
CA HIS A 113 -1.84 -11.43 2.75
C HIS A 113 -2.05 -12.69 1.89
N ILE A 114 -3.21 -12.82 1.23
CA ILE A 114 -3.50 -13.98 0.39
C ILE A 114 -2.69 -13.94 -0.92
N PHE A 115 -2.64 -12.78 -1.58
CA PHE A 115 -2.02 -12.60 -2.89
C PHE A 115 -0.51 -12.87 -2.86
N PHE A 116 0.19 -12.32 -1.86
CA PHE A 116 1.65 -12.42 -1.76
C PHE A 116 2.14 -13.69 -1.04
N ARG A 117 1.35 -14.29 -0.16
CA ARG A 117 1.78 -15.53 0.54
C ARG A 117 1.35 -16.81 -0.16
N THR A 118 0.19 -16.85 -0.80
CA THR A 118 -0.40 -18.14 -1.18
C THR A 118 0.08 -18.55 -2.57
N THR A 119 0.91 -19.59 -2.65
CA THR A 119 1.42 -20.16 -3.92
C THR A 119 0.32 -20.67 -4.86
N SER A 120 -0.88 -20.90 -4.34
CA SER A 120 -2.09 -21.12 -5.13
C SER A 120 -3.30 -20.58 -4.39
N ALA A 121 -4.13 -19.77 -5.03
CA ALA A 121 -5.49 -19.53 -4.55
C ALA A 121 -6.09 -20.89 -4.21
N ALA A 122 -6.39 -21.12 -2.92
CA ALA A 122 -7.00 -22.38 -2.48
C ALA A 122 -8.14 -22.66 -3.44
N LYS A 123 -8.13 -23.81 -4.13
CA LYS A 123 -9.22 -24.23 -5.01
C LYS A 123 -10.46 -24.27 -4.12
N VAL A 124 -11.22 -23.17 -4.09
CA VAL A 124 -12.43 -23.08 -3.30
C VAL A 124 -13.32 -24.16 -3.88
N LYS A 125 -13.51 -25.24 -3.13
CA LYS A 125 -14.51 -26.26 -3.46
C LYS A 125 -15.82 -25.52 -3.62
N GLN A 126 -16.24 -25.28 -4.86
CA GLN A 126 -17.58 -24.79 -5.21
C GLN A 126 -18.57 -25.90 -4.85
N GLY A 127 -18.86 -26.03 -3.56
CA GLY A 127 -19.53 -27.21 -3.07
C GLY A 127 -20.09 -27.01 -1.68
N VAL A 128 -20.79 -25.89 -1.44
CA VAL A 128 -22.04 -25.89 -0.68
C VAL A 128 -22.84 -24.67 -1.17
N LYS A 129 -23.80 -24.92 -2.06
CA LYS A 129 -24.91 -24.00 -2.29
C LYS A 129 -25.68 -23.90 -0.96
N SER A 130 -25.44 -22.87 -0.17
CA SER A 130 -26.30 -22.52 0.97
C SER A 130 -26.77 -21.09 0.77
N ASN A 131 -27.88 -20.99 0.03
CA ASN A 131 -28.70 -19.80 -0.10
C ASN A 131 -29.43 -19.55 1.23
N PHE A 132 -28.73 -19.00 2.21
CA PHE A 132 -29.41 -18.23 3.25
C PHE A 132 -28.67 -16.92 3.41
N ALA A 133 -29.39 -15.82 3.20
CA ALA A 133 -28.87 -14.46 3.30
C ALA A 133 -28.23 -14.28 4.68
N ARG A 134 -26.89 -14.38 4.73
CA ARG A 134 -26.12 -14.21 5.95
C ARG A 134 -25.61 -12.79 5.97
N THR A 135 -26.27 -11.93 6.74
CA THR A 135 -25.89 -10.54 6.97
C THR A 135 -24.53 -10.51 7.68
N GLY A 136 -23.45 -10.38 6.90
CA GLY A 136 -22.08 -10.33 7.42
C GLY A 136 -21.04 -10.31 6.31
N SER A 137 -20.00 -9.50 6.48
CA SER A 137 -18.92 -9.35 5.49
C SER A 137 -17.86 -10.45 5.67
N ARG A 138 -18.04 -11.62 5.04
CA ARG A 138 -16.95 -12.62 4.92
C ARG A 138 -16.19 -12.36 3.62
N PHE A 139 -15.11 -11.58 3.69
CA PHE A 139 -14.21 -11.42 2.54
C PHE A 139 -13.59 -12.77 2.18
N ARG A 140 -13.61 -13.11 0.89
CA ARG A 140 -12.96 -14.28 0.32
C ARG A 140 -12.24 -13.82 -0.94
N PHE A 141 -10.94 -13.99 -0.97
CA PHE A 141 -10.16 -13.69 -2.16
C PHE A 141 -10.56 -14.65 -3.29
N SER A 142 -11.07 -14.10 -4.39
CA SER A 142 -11.49 -14.86 -5.58
C SER A 142 -10.58 -14.59 -6.80
N GLY A 143 -9.46 -13.91 -6.58
CA GLY A 143 -8.48 -13.57 -7.63
C GLY A 143 -7.42 -14.66 -7.84
N ARG A 144 -6.47 -14.38 -8.75
CA ARG A 144 -5.23 -15.16 -8.92
C ARG A 144 -4.14 -14.59 -8.01
N THR A 145 -3.35 -15.45 -7.39
CA THR A 145 -2.21 -15.03 -6.55
C THR A 145 -0.97 -14.70 -7.39
N GLU A 146 0.03 -14.04 -6.81
CA GLU A 146 1.26 -13.66 -7.54
C GLU A 146 1.93 -14.87 -8.20
N CYS A 147 2.09 -15.97 -7.46
CA CYS A 147 2.69 -17.20 -7.97
C CYS A 147 1.89 -17.81 -9.14
N GLN A 148 0.56 -17.69 -9.13
CA GLN A 148 -0.28 -18.15 -10.24
C GLN A 148 -0.13 -17.24 -11.46
N ALA A 149 -0.05 -15.92 -11.25
CA ALA A 149 0.14 -14.96 -12.32
C ALA A 149 1.54 -15.08 -12.97
N ALA A 150 2.58 -15.36 -12.18
CA ALA A 150 3.94 -15.58 -12.66
C ALA A 150 4.09 -16.88 -13.45
N THR A 151 3.49 -17.98 -12.97
CA THR A 151 3.61 -19.31 -13.59
C THR A 151 2.85 -19.43 -14.92
N LEU A 152 1.72 -18.74 -15.07
CA LEU A 152 0.87 -18.85 -16.26
C LEU A 152 1.41 -18.10 -17.49
N GLY A 153 2.49 -17.32 -17.36
CA GLY A 153 3.08 -16.59 -18.48
C GLY A 153 2.15 -15.53 -19.07
N ASN A 154 2.71 -14.69 -19.96
CA ASN A 154 2.11 -13.51 -20.59
C ASN A 154 0.58 -13.51 -20.61
N LEU A 155 0.00 -12.69 -19.73
CA LEU A 155 -1.38 -12.26 -19.85
C LEU A 155 -1.52 -11.61 -21.23
N ASN A 156 -2.49 -12.08 -22.03
CA ASN A 156 -3.11 -11.26 -23.07
C ASN A 156 -3.81 -10.07 -22.39
N ARG A 157 -3.03 -9.14 -21.83
CA ARG A 157 -3.51 -7.80 -21.51
C ARG A 157 -3.92 -7.22 -22.85
N ARG A 158 -5.18 -6.80 -22.98
CA ARG A 158 -5.56 -5.94 -24.10
C ARG A 158 -4.57 -4.78 -24.08
N SER A 159 -3.78 -4.64 -25.15
CA SER A 159 -2.88 -3.50 -25.30
C SER A 159 -3.78 -2.26 -25.31
N ILE A 160 -3.75 -1.51 -24.23
CA ILE A 160 -4.37 -0.19 -24.22
C ILE A 160 -3.46 0.66 -25.09
N ASN A 161 -3.95 1.12 -26.23
CA ASN A 161 -3.23 2.07 -27.07
C ASN A 161 -3.06 3.36 -26.27
N PHE A 162 -1.87 3.56 -25.74
CA PHE A 162 -1.52 4.75 -24.97
C PHE A 162 -0.77 5.71 -25.90
N GLU A 163 -1.43 6.79 -26.30
CA GLU A 163 -0.82 7.85 -27.10
C GLU A 163 0.00 8.78 -26.18
N ARG A 164 1.31 8.81 -26.40
CA ARG A 164 2.25 9.60 -25.60
C ARG A 164 2.16 11.08 -25.98
N LYS A 165 1.69 11.93 -25.07
CA LYS A 165 1.79 13.39 -25.23
C LYS A 165 3.10 13.89 -24.64
N ALA A 166 3.77 14.83 -25.32
CA ALA A 166 4.97 15.48 -24.80
C ALA A 166 4.65 16.11 -23.43
N SER A 167 5.59 16.00 -22.48
CA SER A 167 5.42 16.62 -21.17
C SER A 167 5.22 18.13 -21.33
N GLN A 168 4.29 18.70 -20.55
CA GLN A 168 4.15 20.15 -20.47
C GLN A 168 5.50 20.73 -20.01
N ARG A 169 6.18 21.43 -20.92
CA ARG A 169 7.35 22.21 -20.57
C ARG A 169 6.85 23.44 -19.84
N PHE A 170 6.88 23.39 -18.51
CA PHE A 170 6.78 24.61 -17.71
C PHE A 170 7.86 25.57 -18.22
N SER A 171 7.46 26.80 -18.54
CA SER A 171 8.42 27.83 -18.93
C SER A 171 9.48 27.94 -17.82
N ARG A 172 10.74 28.20 -18.21
CA ARG A 172 11.81 28.40 -17.23
C ARG A 172 11.34 29.49 -16.26
N ARG A 173 11.22 29.13 -14.98
CA ARG A 173 11.07 30.12 -13.90
C ARG A 173 12.18 31.14 -14.10
N ALA A 174 11.82 32.42 -14.26
CA ALA A 174 12.79 33.49 -14.47
C ALA A 174 13.86 33.37 -13.38
N SER A 175 15.12 33.28 -13.79
CA SER A 175 16.24 33.20 -12.86
C SER A 175 16.21 34.44 -11.96
N TYR A 176 16.72 34.30 -10.74
CA TYR A 176 16.78 35.41 -9.78
C TYR A 176 17.47 36.65 -10.38
N ALA A 177 18.47 36.45 -11.24
CA ALA A 177 19.15 37.52 -11.98
C ALA A 177 18.23 38.28 -12.96
N ILE A 178 17.30 37.59 -13.63
CA ILE A 178 16.33 38.22 -14.53
C ILE A 178 15.28 39.00 -13.73
N ARG A 179 14.80 38.44 -12.60
CA ARG A 179 13.88 39.16 -11.69
C ARG A 179 14.50 40.44 -11.13
N LYS A 180 15.77 40.40 -10.73
CA LYS A 180 16.48 41.57 -10.19
C LYS A 180 16.64 42.68 -11.23
N LYS A 181 16.99 42.33 -12.48
CA LYS A 181 17.08 43.30 -13.58
C LYS A 181 15.73 43.93 -13.94
N ILE A 182 14.65 43.17 -13.90
CA ILE A 182 13.29 43.71 -14.14
C ILE A 182 12.95 44.73 -13.05
N GLN A 183 13.23 44.40 -11.78
CA GLN A 183 12.96 45.29 -10.66
C GLN A 183 13.81 46.56 -10.67
N GLU A 184 15.10 46.47 -11.02
CA GLU A 184 15.98 47.63 -11.21
C GLU A 184 15.49 48.53 -12.36
N HIS A 185 15.01 47.92 -13.45
CA HIS A 185 14.49 48.67 -14.61
C HIS A 185 13.12 49.30 -14.33
N GLU A 186 12.29 48.71 -13.47
CA GLU A 186 11.02 49.30 -13.03
C GLU A 186 11.28 50.52 -12.13
N VAL A 187 12.22 50.43 -11.19
CA VAL A 187 12.60 51.55 -10.30
C VAL A 187 13.18 52.73 -11.09
N LEU A 188 13.91 52.48 -12.17
CA LEU A 188 14.44 53.53 -13.05
C LEU A 188 13.39 54.19 -13.97
N ARG A 189 12.20 53.60 -14.12
CA ARG A 189 11.09 54.21 -14.88
C ARG A 189 10.18 55.07 -14.00
N GLU A 190 10.25 54.91 -12.68
CA GLU A 190 9.46 55.67 -11.71
C GLU A 190 10.19 56.92 -11.17
N GLN A 191 11.34 57.27 -11.75
CA GLN A 191 12.07 58.54 -11.53
C GLN A 191 11.95 59.45 -12.76
#